data_AF-A0A7J7PMZ9-F1
#
_entry.id   AF-A0A7J7PMZ9-F1
#
_cell.length_a   1.000
_cell.length_b   1.000
_cell.length_c   1.000
_cell.angle_alpha   90.00
_cell.angle_beta   90.00
_cell.angle_gamma   90.00
#
_symmetry.space_group_name_H-M   'P 1'
#
loop_
_entity.id
_entity.type
_entity.pdbx_description
1 polymer ?
#
loop_
_entity_poly.entity_id
_entity_poly.type
_entity_poly.pdbx_seq_one_letter_code
_entity_poly.pdbx_strand_id
1 'polypeptide(L)'
;MQQQQQQQQQQQQNKRSSYQSHVQQLAPRKPKRQLVVGAWSRDEVARHASADDLWLIIRDKDSGVAKVYDVTDYIEEHPGGMSIMYNAGSDASEGFHGPQHPPTCTSWSRTTA
;
A
#
# COMPACT_ATOMS: atom_id res chain seq x y z
N MET A 1 51.32 -2.39 -2.06
CA MET A 1 50.50 -2.48 -0.83
C MET A 1 49.60 -1.24 -0.68
N GLN A 2 50.14 -0.02 -0.51
CA GLN A 2 49.31 1.21 -0.32
C GLN A 2 48.40 1.56 -1.51
N GLN A 3 48.88 1.41 -2.75
CA GLN A 3 48.09 1.72 -3.95
C GLN A 3 46.87 0.81 -4.12
N GLN A 4 46.98 -0.47 -3.73
CA GLN A 4 45.87 -1.42 -3.76
C GLN A 4 44.81 -1.09 -2.70
N GLN A 5 45.24 -0.60 -1.54
CA GLN A 5 44.34 -0.14 -0.48
C GLN A 5 43.58 1.12 -0.89
N GLN A 6 44.22 2.05 -1.60
CA GLN A 6 43.56 3.24 -2.15
C GLN A 6 42.52 2.88 -3.23
N GLN A 7 42.82 1.94 -4.13
CA GLN A 7 41.85 1.46 -5.12
C GLN A 7 40.63 0.80 -4.46
N GLN A 8 40.83 0.02 -3.40
CA GLN A 8 39.72 -0.58 -2.65
C GLN A 8 38.84 0.47 -1.97
N GLN A 9 39.44 1.52 -1.39
CA GLN A 9 38.69 2.62 -0.79
C GLN A 9 37.88 3.39 -1.84
N GLN A 10 38.46 3.64 -3.02
CA GLN A 10 37.74 4.32 -4.10
C GLN A 10 36.58 3.47 -4.65
N GLN A 11 36.76 2.16 -4.76
CA GLN A 11 35.65 1.25 -5.12
C GLN A 11 34.54 1.25 -4.06
N GLN A 12 34.88 1.31 -2.77
CA GLN A 12 33.90 1.41 -1.69
C GLN A 12 33.15 2.76 -1.73
N GLN A 13 33.86 3.86 -1.99
CA GLN A 13 33.24 5.18 -2.16
C GLN A 13 32.32 5.23 -3.37
N ASN A 14 32.73 4.66 -4.51
CA ASN A 14 31.92 4.59 -5.72
C ASN A 14 30.65 3.75 -5.50
N LYS A 15 30.77 2.61 -4.80
CA LYS A 15 29.62 1.81 -4.39
C LYS A 15 28.68 2.61 -3.49
N ARG A 16 29.19 3.27 -2.45
CA ARG A 16 28.39 4.10 -1.54
C ARG A 16 27.70 5.25 -2.27
N SER A 17 28.40 5.93 -3.18
CA SER A 17 27.82 7.00 -4.00
C SER A 17 26.74 6.47 -4.93
N SER A 18 26.92 5.30 -5.55
CA SER A 18 25.91 4.65 -6.39
C SER A 18 24.67 4.28 -5.60
N TYR A 19 24.83 3.71 -4.40
CA TYR A 19 23.70 3.44 -3.51
C TYR A 19 23.01 4.73 -3.10
N GLN A 20 23.75 5.76 -2.71
CA GLN A 20 23.22 7.05 -2.26
C GLN A 20 22.44 7.80 -3.35
N SER A 21 22.91 7.76 -4.60
CA SER A 21 22.18 8.30 -5.75
C SER A 21 20.90 7.52 -6.06
N HIS A 22 20.91 6.19 -5.87
CA HIS A 22 19.73 5.36 -6.08
C HIS A 22 18.63 5.65 -5.05
N VAL A 23 18.97 5.80 -3.76
CA VAL A 23 17.98 6.19 -2.73
C VAL A 23 17.42 7.61 -2.93
N GLN A 24 18.19 8.53 -3.50
CA GLN A 24 17.72 9.90 -3.80
C GLN A 24 16.74 9.97 -4.97
N GLN A 25 16.71 8.95 -5.84
CA GLN A 25 15.78 8.84 -6.97
C GLN A 25 14.51 8.06 -6.62
N LEU A 26 14.47 7.41 -5.45
CA LEU A 26 13.23 6.84 -4.93
C LEU A 26 12.36 8.02 -4.47
N ALA A 27 11.27 8.26 -5.21
CA ALA A 27 10.25 9.24 -4.82
C ALA A 27 9.87 9.03 -3.35
N PRO A 28 9.55 10.10 -2.59
CA PRO A 28 9.11 9.95 -1.21
C PRO A 28 7.93 8.99 -1.21
N ARG A 29 8.11 7.81 -0.61
CA ARG A 29 7.00 6.87 -0.40
C ARG A 29 5.93 7.67 0.33
N LYS A 30 4.75 7.80 -0.28
CA LYS A 30 3.61 8.47 0.33
C LYS A 30 3.49 7.91 1.75
N PRO A 31 3.29 8.76 2.77
CA PRO A 31 3.23 8.30 4.14
C PRO A 31 2.18 7.20 4.21
N LYS A 32 2.52 6.04 4.79
CA LYS A 32 1.60 4.93 5.09
C LYS A 32 0.52 5.44 6.04
N ARG A 33 -0.45 6.16 5.52
CA ARG A 33 -1.62 6.60 6.23
C ARG A 33 -2.69 5.62 5.83
N GLN A 34 -3.07 4.78 6.77
CA GLN A 34 -4.31 4.06 6.71
C GLN A 34 -5.42 5.11 6.82
N LEU A 35 -5.80 5.68 5.67
CA LEU A 35 -6.70 6.81 5.59
C LEU A 35 -8.11 6.25 5.55
N VAL A 36 -8.74 6.16 6.73
CA VAL A 36 -10.19 6.13 6.78
C VAL A 36 -10.66 7.50 6.29
N VAL A 37 -11.12 7.55 5.04
CA VAL A 37 -11.78 8.76 4.50
C VAL A 37 -13.04 8.97 5.34
N GLY A 38 -13.27 10.21 5.79
CA GLY A 38 -14.34 10.59 6.74
C GLY A 38 -15.76 10.38 6.20
N ALA A 39 -16.53 11.46 6.03
CA ALA A 39 -17.80 11.34 5.29
C ALA A 39 -17.48 11.08 3.81
N TRP A 40 -17.98 9.97 3.26
CA TRP A 40 -17.79 9.58 1.86
C TRP A 40 -19.14 9.23 1.24
N SER A 41 -19.25 9.40 -0.08
CA SER A 41 -20.40 8.94 -0.87
C SER A 41 -19.99 7.85 -1.85
N ARG A 42 -20.94 7.00 -2.26
CA ARG A 42 -20.66 5.97 -3.27
C ARG A 42 -20.22 6.57 -4.60
N ASP A 43 -20.82 7.69 -4.99
CA ASP A 43 -20.46 8.41 -6.22
C ASP A 43 -19.06 9.02 -6.17
N GLU A 44 -18.59 9.42 -5.00
CA GLU A 44 -17.23 9.88 -4.81
C GLU A 44 -16.25 8.73 -4.93
N VAL A 45 -16.47 7.62 -4.22
CA VAL A 45 -15.60 6.44 -4.27
C VAL A 45 -15.50 5.87 -5.69
N ALA A 46 -16.60 5.91 -6.45
CA ALA A 46 -16.61 5.47 -7.85
C ALA A 46 -15.68 6.28 -8.78
N ARG A 47 -15.27 7.50 -8.38
CA ARG A 47 -14.27 8.28 -9.15
C ARG A 47 -12.84 7.75 -8.96
N HIS A 48 -12.60 7.00 -7.89
CA HIS A 48 -11.31 6.44 -7.51
C HIS A 48 -11.23 4.95 -7.91
N ALA A 49 -11.33 4.69 -9.21
CA ALA A 49 -11.39 3.34 -9.79
C ALA A 49 -10.18 3.01 -10.69
N SER A 50 -9.09 3.77 -10.57
CA SER A 50 -7.90 3.64 -11.44
C SER A 50 -6.72 3.03 -10.66
N ALA A 51 -5.74 2.47 -11.37
CA ALA A 51 -4.58 1.84 -10.71
C ALA A 51 -3.67 2.84 -9.97
N ASP A 52 -3.72 4.10 -10.36
CA ASP A 52 -3.00 5.23 -9.75
C ASP A 52 -3.85 6.01 -8.74
N ASP A 53 -5.12 5.64 -8.58
CA ASP A 53 -6.09 6.24 -7.65
C ASP A 53 -7.25 5.24 -7.37
N LEU A 54 -7.02 4.34 -6.42
CA LEU A 54 -7.89 3.20 -6.12
C LEU A 54 -8.42 3.25 -4.70
N TRP A 55 -9.72 3.48 -4.57
CA TRP A 55 -10.41 3.38 -3.29
C TRP A 55 -11.35 2.18 -3.27
N LEU A 56 -11.44 1.54 -2.10
CA LEU A 56 -12.31 0.40 -1.86
C LEU A 56 -13.17 0.63 -0.63
N ILE A 57 -14.43 0.25 -0.70
CA ILE A 57 -15.32 0.21 0.46
C ILE A 57 -15.22 -1.20 1.04
N ILE A 58 -14.81 -1.29 2.31
CA ILE A 58 -14.76 -2.55 3.05
C ILE A 58 -15.63 -2.40 4.29
N ARG A 59 -16.65 -3.26 4.38
CA ARG A 59 -17.52 -3.38 5.54
C ARG A 59 -16.88 -4.27 6.57
N ASP A 60 -16.82 -3.80 7.80
CA ASP A 60 -16.38 -4.62 8.91
C ASP A 60 -17.46 -5.67 9.26
N LYS A 61 -17.04 -6.93 9.46
CA LYS A 61 -17.96 -8.04 9.77
C LYS A 61 -18.55 -7.93 11.17
N ASP A 62 -17.78 -7.43 12.13
CA ASP A 62 -18.16 -7.41 13.55
C ASP A 62 -19.03 -6.19 13.90
N SER A 63 -18.60 -5.00 13.46
CA SER A 63 -19.28 -3.73 13.71
C SER A 63 -20.34 -3.39 12.64
N GLY A 64 -20.30 -4.03 11.47
CA GLY A 64 -21.20 -3.75 10.35
C GLY A 64 -20.97 -2.40 9.66
N VAL A 65 -19.98 -1.62 10.12
CA VAL A 65 -19.67 -0.28 9.61
C VAL A 65 -18.83 -0.39 8.34
N ALA A 66 -19.24 0.30 7.29
CA ALA A 66 -18.45 0.44 6.07
C ALA A 66 -17.41 1.55 6.23
N LYS A 67 -16.19 1.29 5.77
CA LYS A 67 -15.10 2.27 5.71
C LYS A 67 -14.51 2.28 4.31
N VAL A 68 -14.09 3.45 3.86
CA VAL A 68 -13.34 3.61 2.61
C VAL A 68 -11.85 3.56 2.91
N TYR A 69 -11.13 2.79 2.11
CA TYR A 69 -9.69 2.62 2.17
C TYR A 69 -9.09 3.04 0.83
N ASP A 70 -8.15 3.98 0.87
CA ASP A 70 -7.24 4.23 -0.24
C ASP A 70 -6.18 3.11 -0.25
N VAL A 71 -6.17 2.33 -1.31
CA VAL A 71 -5.26 1.18 -1.50
C VAL A 71 -4.33 1.38 -2.69
N THR A 72 -4.27 2.59 -3.25
CA THR A 72 -3.48 2.95 -4.44
C THR A 72 -2.04 2.42 -4.36
N ASP A 73 -1.36 2.67 -3.24
CA ASP A 73 0.04 2.26 -3.07
C ASP A 73 0.20 0.77 -2.72
N TYR A 74 -0.89 0.06 -2.41
CA TYR A 74 -0.88 -1.35 -2.02
C TYR A 74 -1.14 -2.31 -3.19
N ILE A 75 -1.58 -1.80 -4.35
CA ILE A 75 -1.93 -2.64 -5.50
C ILE A 75 -0.79 -3.58 -5.91
N GLU A 76 0.44 -3.08 -5.98
CA GLU A 76 1.62 -3.87 -6.37
C GLU A 76 2.09 -4.83 -5.27
N GLU A 77 1.80 -4.50 -4.01
CA GLU A 77 2.16 -5.32 -2.84
C GLU A 77 1.07 -6.36 -2.51
N HIS A 78 -0.09 -6.29 -3.16
CA HIS A 78 -1.22 -7.18 -2.90
C HIS A 78 -0.87 -8.63 -3.32
N PRO A 79 -0.90 -9.62 -2.41
CA PRO A 79 -0.58 -11.01 -2.73
C PRO A 79 -1.51 -11.64 -3.78
N GLY A 80 -2.74 -11.14 -3.92
CA GLY A 80 -3.67 -11.54 -4.97
C GLY A 80 -3.46 -10.83 -6.32
N GLY A 81 -2.46 -9.96 -6.43
CA GLY A 81 -2.16 -9.17 -7.62
C GLY A 81 -3.32 -8.26 -8.04
N MET A 82 -3.55 -8.19 -9.35
CA MET A 82 -4.58 -7.32 -9.98
C MET A 82 -6.02 -7.67 -9.61
N SER A 83 -6.26 -8.76 -8.86
CA SER A 83 -7.60 -9.09 -8.37
C SER A 83 -8.21 -8.00 -7.48
N ILE A 84 -7.38 -7.15 -6.88
CA ILE A 84 -7.85 -5.98 -6.12
C ILE A 84 -8.66 -4.98 -6.97
N MET A 85 -8.42 -4.93 -8.29
CA MET A 85 -9.12 -4.02 -9.20
C MET A 85 -10.52 -4.50 -9.60
N TYR A 86 -10.92 -5.74 -9.32
CA TYR A 86 -12.27 -6.21 -9.68
C TYR A 86 -13.38 -5.37 -9.04
N ASN A 87 -13.10 -4.78 -7.88
CA ASN A 87 -14.04 -3.94 -7.13
C ASN A 87 -13.54 -2.49 -7.03
N ALA A 88 -12.72 -2.04 -7.97
CA ALA A 88 -12.17 -0.69 -8.00
C ALA A 88 -13.27 0.37 -7.91
N GLY A 89 -13.13 1.32 -6.98
CA GLY A 89 -14.11 2.37 -6.74
C GLY A 89 -15.46 1.86 -6.21
N SER A 90 -15.51 0.66 -5.64
CA SER A 90 -16.76 0.01 -5.21
C SER A 90 -16.60 -0.77 -3.90
N ASP A 91 -17.68 -1.46 -3.52
CA ASP A 91 -17.71 -2.38 -2.39
C ASP A 91 -16.92 -3.64 -2.70
N ALA A 92 -15.84 -3.83 -1.96
CA ALA A 92 -14.94 -4.99 -2.05
C ALA A 92 -15.11 -5.93 -0.84
N SER A 93 -16.14 -5.73 -0.02
CA SER A 93 -16.34 -6.48 1.23
C SER A 93 -16.40 -7.97 0.96
N GLU A 94 -17.14 -8.42 -0.06
CA GLU A 94 -17.28 -9.84 -0.37
C GLU A 94 -15.93 -10.49 -0.71
N GLY A 95 -15.13 -9.83 -1.57
CA GLY A 95 -13.79 -10.31 -1.92
C GLY A 95 -12.81 -10.27 -0.74
N PHE A 96 -12.85 -9.21 0.06
CA PHE A 96 -12.02 -9.06 1.26
C PHE A 96 -12.33 -10.13 2.31
N HIS A 97 -13.60 -10.52 2.43
CA HIS A 97 -14.09 -11.46 3.43
C HIS A 97 -14.12 -12.91 3.00
N GLY A 98 -13.71 -13.18 1.76
CA GLY A 98 -13.64 -14.52 1.21
C GLY A 98 -12.50 -15.35 1.82
N PRO A 99 -12.49 -16.66 1.54
CA PRO A 99 -11.53 -17.61 2.11
C PRO A 99 -10.07 -17.34 1.73
N GLN A 100 -9.81 -16.51 0.72
CA GLN A 100 -8.48 -16.14 0.28
C GLN A 100 -7.75 -15.18 1.25
N HIS A 101 -8.48 -14.50 2.15
CA HIS A 101 -7.89 -13.58 3.12
C HIS A 101 -7.87 -14.19 4.53
N PRO A 102 -6.74 -14.14 5.25
CA PRO A 102 -6.67 -14.64 6.61
C PRO A 102 -7.49 -13.76 7.57
N PRO A 103 -8.01 -14.32 8.67
CA PRO A 103 -8.80 -13.57 9.68
C PRO A 103 -7.96 -12.51 10.43
N THR A 104 -6.64 -12.51 10.28
CA THR A 104 -5.78 -11.44 10.77
C THR A 104 -5.95 -10.13 9.98
N CYS A 105 -6.39 -10.21 8.72
CA CYS A 105 -6.69 -9.04 7.89
C CYS A 105 -7.92 -8.28 8.42
N THR A 106 -8.88 -8.99 9.03
CA THR A 106 -10.07 -8.40 9.65
C THR A 106 -9.83 -7.95 11.11
N SER A 107 -8.66 -8.22 11.70
CA SER A 107 -8.40 -7.95 13.13
C SER A 107 -8.27 -6.47 13.48
N TRP A 108 -8.33 -5.57 12.50
CA TRP A 108 -8.15 -4.12 12.69
C TRP A 108 -9.34 -3.49 13.44
N SER A 109 -10.45 -4.21 13.58
CA SER A 109 -11.64 -3.80 14.33
C SER A 109 -11.48 -3.86 15.86
N ARG A 110 -10.43 -4.51 16.38
CA ARG A 110 -10.28 -4.82 17.82
C ARG A 110 -9.38 -3.90 18.63
N THR A 111 -8.93 -2.78 18.08
CA THR A 111 -8.25 -1.75 18.89
C THR A 111 -9.30 -0.83 19.52
N THR A 112 -9.93 -1.30 20.59
CA THR A 112 -10.56 -0.41 21.58
C THR A 112 -9.46 0.40 22.27
N ALA A 113 -9.74 1.70 22.45
CA ALA A 113 -8.88 2.71 23.08
C ALA A 113 -8.39 2.32 24.48
#